data_AF-A0A1H0LZ64-F1
#
_entry.id   AF-A0A1H0LZ64-F1
#
_cell.length_a   1.000
_cell.length_b   1.000
_cell.length_c   1.000
_cell.angle_alpha   90.00
_cell.angle_beta   90.00
_cell.angle_gamma   90.00
#
_symmetry.space_group_name_H-M   'P 1'
#
loop_
_entity.id
_entity.type
_entity.pdbx_description
1 polymer ?
#
loop_
_entity_poly.entity_id
_entity_poly.type
_entity_poly.pdbx_seq_one_letter_code
_entity_poly.pdbx_strand_id
1 'polypeptide(L)'
;MTTPWRTDEGRKAMETRMRLLAREPGDLGEFARDVVAGRMRPRDLLYSSVLAEDTVGALRSAADAWHALPETEREAAIAAAPATTAAEIAALAAYSEPEPPPPPDDPDNDTRGYLSDAW
;
A
#
# COMPACT_ATOMS: atom_id res chain seq x y z
N MET A 1 3.38 -23.25 11.09
CA MET A 1 2.34 -22.22 10.84
C MET A 1 2.79 -21.37 9.66
N THR A 2 1.93 -21.21 8.66
CA THR A 2 2.18 -20.28 7.53
C THR A 2 1.78 -18.88 7.98
N THR A 3 2.65 -17.89 7.81
CA THR A 3 2.33 -16.48 8.11
C THR A 3 1.09 -16.03 7.32
N PRO A 4 0.17 -15.25 7.91
CA PRO A 4 -1.07 -14.83 7.24
C PRO A 4 -0.81 -14.02 5.97
N TRP A 5 0.36 -13.38 5.86
CA TRP A 5 0.78 -12.63 4.67
C TRP A 5 1.18 -13.51 3.47
N ARG A 6 1.31 -14.83 3.65
CA ARG A 6 1.66 -15.78 2.56
C ARG A 6 0.45 -16.44 1.92
N THR A 7 -0.77 -16.19 2.40
CA THR A 7 -2.00 -16.64 1.73
C THR A 7 -2.25 -15.82 0.46
N ASP A 8 -3.17 -16.25 -0.40
CA ASP A 8 -3.55 -15.48 -1.60
C ASP A 8 -4.11 -14.11 -1.22
N GLU A 9 -4.93 -14.07 -0.18
CA GLU A 9 -5.47 -12.83 0.40
C GLU A 9 -4.35 -11.94 0.95
N GLY A 10 -3.39 -12.51 1.68
CA GLY A 10 -2.23 -11.79 2.19
C GLY A 10 -1.34 -11.23 1.07
N ARG A 11 -1.18 -11.96 -0.04
CA ARG A 11 -0.49 -11.47 -1.23
C ARG A 11 -1.22 -10.31 -1.88
N LYS A 12 -2.54 -10.42 -2.06
CA LYS A 12 -3.38 -9.34 -2.59
C LYS A 12 -3.31 -8.09 -1.70
N ALA A 13 -3.41 -8.27 -0.39
CA ALA A 13 -3.26 -7.19 0.58
C ALA A 13 -1.91 -6.49 0.47
N MET A 14 -0.82 -7.25 0.32
CA MET A 14 0.52 -6.70 0.14
C MET A 14 0.65 -5.92 -1.17
N GLU A 15 0.09 -6.42 -2.27
CA GLU A 15 0.05 -5.69 -3.55
C GLU A 15 -0.71 -4.37 -3.40
N THR A 16 -1.89 -4.38 -2.77
CA THR A 16 -2.65 -3.15 -2.46
C THR A 16 -1.81 -2.19 -1.63
N ARG A 17 -1.18 -2.67 -0.55
CA ARG A 17 -0.34 -1.86 0.34
C ARG A 17 0.77 -1.16 -0.43
N MET A 18 1.46 -1.87 -1.31
CA MET A 18 2.53 -1.29 -2.14
C MET A 18 2.00 -0.28 -3.15
N ARG A 19 0.83 -0.53 -3.78
CA ARG A 19 0.20 0.46 -4.68
C ARG A 19 -0.22 1.74 -3.95
N LEU A 20 -0.66 1.63 -2.70
CA LEU A 20 -1.01 2.78 -1.87
C LEU A 20 0.25 3.56 -1.48
N LEU A 21 1.29 2.87 -0.98
CA LEU A 21 2.57 3.49 -0.63
C LEU A 21 3.25 4.17 -1.82
N ALA A 22 3.15 3.61 -3.01
CA ALA A 22 3.75 4.17 -4.23
C ALA A 22 3.26 5.59 -4.58
N ARG A 23 2.11 6.01 -4.03
CA ARG A 23 1.52 7.36 -4.19
C ARG A 23 2.16 8.38 -3.25
N GLU A 24 2.71 7.92 -2.14
CA GLU A 24 3.33 8.79 -1.15
C GLU A 24 4.68 9.31 -1.67
N PRO A 25 5.06 10.54 -1.30
CA PRO A 25 6.42 11.02 -1.50
C PRO A 25 7.40 10.30 -0.55
N GLY A 26 8.70 10.47 -0.80
CA GLY A 26 9.76 9.90 0.04
C GLY A 26 10.24 8.52 -0.40
N ASP A 27 11.21 8.01 0.36
CA ASP A 27 11.95 6.78 0.11
C ASP A 27 11.08 5.52 0.16
N LEU A 28 10.12 5.44 1.09
CA LEU A 28 9.15 4.34 1.16
C LEU A 28 8.23 4.31 -0.06
N GLY A 29 7.83 5.48 -0.56
CA GLY A 29 7.04 5.59 -1.78
C GLY A 29 7.85 5.22 -3.03
N GLU A 30 9.12 5.63 -3.09
CA GLU A 30 10.04 5.24 -4.16
C GLU A 30 10.30 3.72 -4.18
N PHE A 31 10.59 3.14 -3.02
CA PHE A 31 10.70 1.70 -2.85
C PHE A 31 9.42 0.99 -3.30
N ALA A 32 8.25 1.48 -2.89
CA ALA A 32 6.98 0.89 -3.29
C ALA A 32 6.74 0.97 -4.81
N ARG A 33 7.15 2.07 -5.47
CA ARG A 33 7.13 2.18 -6.94
C ARG A 33 8.04 1.15 -7.60
N ASP A 34 9.23 0.91 -7.06
CA ASP A 34 10.15 -0.11 -7.55
C ASP A 34 9.60 -1.54 -7.37
N VAL A 35 8.92 -1.81 -6.25
CA VAL A 35 8.24 -3.08 -6.01
C VAL A 35 7.08 -3.29 -6.98
N VAL A 36 6.22 -2.29 -7.14
CA VAL A 36 5.09 -2.36 -8.09
C VAL A 36 5.57 -2.52 -9.54
N ALA A 37 6.69 -1.89 -9.89
CA ALA A 37 7.32 -2.04 -11.20
C ALA A 37 8.09 -3.36 -11.38
N GLY A 38 8.16 -4.22 -10.37
CA GLY A 38 8.88 -5.51 -10.41
C GLY A 38 10.41 -5.39 -10.40
N ARG A 39 10.95 -4.21 -10.10
CA ARG A 39 12.40 -3.97 -9.99
C ARG A 39 12.94 -4.43 -8.64
N MET A 40 12.10 -4.46 -7.60
CA MET A 40 12.43 -4.92 -6.25
C MET A 40 11.35 -5.83 -5.70
N ARG A 41 11.67 -6.56 -4.63
CA ARG A 41 10.70 -7.32 -3.82
C ARG A 41 10.62 -6.71 -2.42
N PRO A 42 9.47 -6.83 -1.72
CA PRO A 42 9.33 -6.34 -0.35
C PRO A 42 10.45 -6.79 0.60
N ARG A 43 10.94 -8.02 0.45
CA ARG A 43 12.03 -8.58 1.28
C ARG A 43 13.40 -7.94 1.03
N ASP A 44 13.60 -7.28 -0.10
CA ASP A 44 14.89 -6.69 -0.45
C ASP A 44 15.18 -5.44 0.40
N LEU A 45 14.17 -4.87 1.07
CA LEU A 45 14.31 -3.83 2.10
C LEU A 45 15.21 -4.26 3.27
N LEU A 46 15.27 -5.56 3.59
CA LEU A 46 16.12 -6.09 4.66
C LEU A 46 17.61 -6.09 4.31
N TYR A 47 17.94 -5.93 3.03
CA TYR A 47 19.28 -6.08 2.49
C TYR A 47 19.77 -4.86 1.73
N SER A 48 18.95 -3.81 1.61
CA SER A 48 19.27 -2.60 0.86
C SER A 48 19.22 -1.37 1.75
N SER A 49 20.16 -0.45 1.53
CA SER A 49 20.22 0.86 2.16
C SER A 49 19.34 1.89 1.44
N VAL A 50 18.20 1.46 0.87
CA VAL A 50 17.30 2.36 0.11
C VAL A 50 16.54 3.34 1.00
N LEU A 51 16.51 3.10 2.32
CA LEU A 51 15.86 3.99 3.27
C LEU A 51 16.82 5.08 3.73
N ALA A 52 16.33 6.32 3.71
CA ALA A 52 17.02 7.46 4.28
C ALA A 52 17.18 7.30 5.81
N GLU A 53 18.20 7.96 6.36
CA GLU A 53 18.46 7.94 7.81
C GLU A 53 17.24 8.38 8.63
N ASP A 54 16.46 9.34 8.14
CA ASP A 54 15.24 9.82 8.80
C ASP A 54 14.20 8.71 8.95
N THR A 55 13.98 7.91 7.91
CA THR A 55 13.04 6.78 7.94
C THR A 55 13.51 5.70 8.90
N VAL A 56 14.82 5.41 8.92
CA VAL A 56 15.42 4.50 9.91
C VAL A 56 15.29 5.06 11.33
N GLY A 57 15.46 6.38 11.50
CA GLY A 57 15.28 7.08 12.77
C GLY A 57 13.85 6.99 13.29
N ALA A 58 12.85 7.12 12.41
CA ALA A 58 11.44 6.94 12.76
C ALA A 58 11.14 5.51 13.19
N LEU A 59 11.68 4.50 12.48
CA LEU A 59 11.53 3.09 12.85
C LEU A 59 12.14 2.80 14.22
N ARG A 60 13.34 3.32 14.48
CA ARG A 60 14.00 3.19 15.78
C ARG A 60 13.18 3.84 16.89
N SER A 61 12.66 5.03 16.66
CA SER A 61 11.81 5.74 17.63
C SER A 61 10.55 4.96 17.97
N ALA A 62 9.92 4.31 16.98
CA ALA A 62 8.76 3.45 17.20
C ALA A 62 9.13 2.19 18.00
N ALA A 63 10.30 1.59 17.75
CA ALA A 63 10.79 0.46 18.53
C ALA A 63 11.09 0.85 19.99
N ASP A 64 11.74 2.00 20.19
CA ASP A 64 12.03 2.53 21.53
C ASP A 64 10.72 2.81 22.29
N ALA A 65 9.71 3.39 21.61
CA ALA A 65 8.38 3.60 22.18
C ALA A 65 7.71 2.28 22.59
N TRP A 66 7.78 1.25 21.74
CA TRP A 66 7.27 -0.09 22.06
C TRP A 66 7.96 -0.70 23.29
N HIS A 67 9.28 -0.58 23.38
CA HIS A 67 10.04 -1.10 24.51
C HIS A 67 9.78 -0.34 25.81
N ALA A 68 9.40 0.93 25.72
CA ALA A 68 9.01 1.74 26.87
C ALA A 68 7.60 1.42 27.41
N LEU A 69 6.76 0.69 26.67
CA LEU A 69 5.42 0.31 27.13
C LEU A 69 5.48 -0.61 28.36
N PRO A 70 4.53 -0.53 29.30
CA PRO A 70 4.35 -1.52 30.34
C PRO A 70 4.17 -2.94 29.79
N GLU A 71 4.63 -3.95 30.54
CA GLU A 71 4.53 -5.35 30.12
C GLU A 71 3.09 -5.78 29.84
N THR A 72 2.15 -5.35 30.69
CA THR A 72 0.70 -5.63 30.52
C THR A 72 0.15 -5.05 29.22
N GLU A 73 0.63 -3.88 28.79
CA GLU A 73 0.21 -3.26 27.53
C GLU A 73 0.83 -3.98 26.33
N ARG A 74 2.10 -4.40 26.42
CA ARG A 74 2.74 -5.22 25.39
C ARG A 74 2.05 -6.57 25.23
N GLU A 75 1.70 -7.23 26.33
CA GLU A 75 0.97 -8.50 26.31
C GLU A 75 -0.41 -8.35 25.67
N ALA A 76 -1.16 -7.30 26.04
CA ALA A 76 -2.45 -7.01 25.44
C ALA A 76 -2.34 -6.77 23.91
N ALA A 77 -1.32 -6.01 23.49
CA ALA A 77 -1.06 -5.77 22.07
C ALA A 77 -0.67 -7.06 21.32
N ILE A 78 0.16 -7.92 21.92
CA ILE A 78 0.54 -9.22 21.34
C ILE A 78 -0.69 -10.13 21.22
N ALA A 79 -1.55 -10.16 22.23
CA ALA A 79 -2.77 -10.96 22.22
C ALA A 79 -3.76 -10.49 21.13
N ALA A 80 -3.84 -9.19 20.88
CA ALA A 80 -4.68 -8.60 19.83
C ALA A 80 -4.07 -8.74 18.41
N ALA A 81 -2.73 -8.85 18.31
CA ALA A 81 -2.01 -8.78 17.03
C ALA A 81 -2.53 -9.76 15.95
N PRO A 82 -2.90 -11.03 16.24
CA PRO A 82 -3.44 -11.92 15.21
C PRO A 82 -4.75 -11.42 14.60
N ALA A 83 -5.68 -10.93 15.44
CA ALA A 83 -6.98 -10.43 15.00
C ALA A 83 -6.82 -9.13 14.21
N THR A 84 -6.00 -8.19 14.72
CA THR A 84 -5.71 -6.93 14.03
C THR A 84 -5.02 -7.18 12.68
N THR A 85 -4.06 -8.10 12.62
CA THR A 85 -3.37 -8.46 11.37
C THR A 85 -4.34 -9.07 10.36
N ALA A 86 -5.23 -9.96 10.79
CA ALA A 86 -6.23 -10.57 9.91
C ALA A 86 -7.22 -9.52 9.37
N ALA A 87 -7.68 -8.60 10.22
CA ALA A 87 -8.57 -7.51 9.82
C ALA A 87 -7.90 -6.56 8.80
N GLU A 88 -6.63 -6.20 9.02
CA GLU A 88 -5.86 -5.37 8.10
C GLU A 88 -5.67 -6.06 6.73
N ILE A 89 -5.33 -7.35 6.72
CA ILE A 89 -5.21 -8.14 5.49
C ILE A 89 -6.55 -8.14 4.75
N ALA A 90 -7.65 -8.42 5.43
CA ALA A 90 -8.98 -8.44 4.82
C ALA A 90 -9.35 -7.07 4.24
N ALA A 91 -9.09 -5.98 4.97
CA ALA A 91 -9.36 -4.62 4.51
C ALA A 91 -8.55 -4.26 3.26
N LEU A 92 -7.25 -4.55 3.25
CA LEU A 92 -6.38 -4.30 2.10
C LEU A 92 -6.70 -5.20 0.91
N ALA A 93 -7.10 -6.45 1.15
CA ALA A 93 -7.49 -7.38 0.09
C ALA A 93 -8.86 -7.02 -0.52
N ALA A 94 -9.77 -6.45 0.26
CA ALA A 94 -11.07 -5.96 -0.18
C ALA A 94 -11.00 -4.56 -0.80
N TYR A 95 -9.91 -3.82 -0.59
CA TYR A 95 -9.75 -2.48 -1.11
C TYR A 95 -9.87 -2.46 -2.65
N SER A 96 -10.79 -1.63 -3.12
CA SER A 96 -10.88 -1.21 -4.51
C SER A 96 -10.62 0.28 -4.58
N GLU A 97 -9.80 0.70 -5.53
CA GLU A 97 -9.58 2.11 -5.79
C GLU A 97 -10.91 2.77 -6.18
N PRO A 98 -11.25 3.93 -5.57
CA PRO A 98 -12.42 4.68 -6.02
C PRO A 98 -12.27 5.04 -7.49
N GLU A 99 -13.30 4.76 -8.29
CA GLU A 99 -13.32 5.14 -9.70
C GLU A 99 -13.16 6.66 -9.80
N PRO A 100 -12.30 7.18 -10.69
CA PRO A 100 -12.24 8.61 -10.91
C PRO A 100 -13.63 9.11 -11.31
N PRO A 101 -14.04 10.31 -10.87
CA PRO A 101 -15.30 10.87 -11.33
C PRO A 101 -15.32 10.84 -12.86
N PRO A 102 -16.47 10.53 -13.48
CA PRO A 102 -16.58 10.58 -14.94
C PRO A 102 -16.08 11.95 -15.40
N PRO A 103 -15.36 12.02 -16.53
CA PRO A 103 -14.96 13.30 -17.09
C PRO A 103 -16.23 14.16 -17.23
N PRO A 104 -16.14 15.48 -16.99
CA PRO A 104 -17.28 16.37 -17.20
C PRO A 104 -17.84 16.12 -18.60
N ASP A 105 -19.17 16.06 -18.71
CA ASP A 105 -19.84 15.98 -20.02
C ASP A 105 -19.30 17.11 -20.88
N ASP A 106 -18.49 16.78 -21.87
CA ASP A 106 -17.92 17.75 -22.81
C ASP A 106 -19.04 18.12 -23.78
N PRO A 107 -19.64 19.32 -23.67
CA PRO A 107 -20.78 19.71 -24.51
C PRO A 107 -20.38 19.82 -26.00
N ASP A 108 -19.08 19.78 -26.31
CA ASP A 108 -18.53 19.89 -27.66
C ASP A 108 -18.37 18.53 -28.38
N ASN A 109 -18.67 17.40 -27.73
CA ASN A 109 -18.64 16.07 -28.37
C ASN A 109 -19.95 15.70 -29.10
N ASP A 110 -20.64 16.71 -29.65
CA ASP A 110 -21.83 16.57 -30.50
C ASP A 110 -21.46 16.46 -32.00
N THR A 111 -20.25 15.99 -32.33
CA THR A 111 -19.77 15.78 -33.71
C THR A 111 -20.10 14.40 -34.28
N ARG A 112 -21.22 13.79 -33.88
CA ARG A 112 -21.78 12.60 -34.56
C ARG A 112 -23.05 12.98 -35.31
N GLY A 113 -22.89 13.73 -36.41
CA GLY A 113 -24.07 14.09 -37.19
C GLY A 113 -23.90 14.67 -38.59
N TYR A 114 -22.71 14.98 -39.13
CA TYR A 114 -22.64 15.53 -40.51
C TYR A 114 -21.29 15.30 -41.21
N LEU A 115 -21.02 14.08 -41.67
CA LEU A 115 -20.08 13.83 -42.78
C LEU A 115 -20.53 12.61 -43.60
N SER A 116 -21.76 12.67 -44.12
CA SER A 116 -22.16 11.91 -45.30
C SER A 116 -22.59 12.93 -46.35
N ASP A 117 -21.98 12.85 -47.53
CA ASP A 117 -22.11 13.71 -48.72
C ASP A 117 -21.09 14.85 -48.86
N ALA A 118 -19.86 14.49 -49.24
CA ALA A 118 -19.17 15.15 -50.36
C ALA A 118 -18.00 14.26 -50.85
N TRP A 119 -18.07 13.88 -52.13
CA TRP A 119 -17.11 13.16 -53.00
C TRP A 119 -17.18 11.63 -53.01
#